data_AF-A0AAI9CQL0-F1
#
_entry.id   AF-A0AAI9CQL0-F1
#
_cell.length_a   1.000
_cell.length_b   1.000
_cell.length_c   1.000
_cell.angle_alpha   90.00
_cell.angle_beta   90.00
_cell.angle_gamma   90.00
#
_symmetry.space_group_name_H-M   'P 1'
#
loop_
_entity.id
_entity.type
_entity.pdbx_description
1 polymer ?
#
loop_
_entity_poly.entity_id
_entity_poly.type
_entity_poly.pdbx_seq_one_letter_code
_entity_poly.pdbx_strand_id
1 'polypeptide(L)'
;MHIESPLVASKNQWLHSQVECEFPTKESLEGLALYQRSLSERTLQPLSCSLEKSDDELEHFLVDFHRLTILFSILQSKRWASEAERALIVEFLTQIILAPEHALYVSFSAGEPVGAAMLTYGDDQLLVSDVIYRDKTKLEEIEKYVAELVATVQKENPAPTSILLEA
;
A
#
# COMPACT_ATOMS: atom_id res chain seq x y z
N MET A 1 -6.56 6.14 21.44
CA MET A 1 -5.59 7.19 21.04
C MET A 1 -5.39 6.99 19.55
N HIS A 2 -5.97 7.85 18.70
CA HIS A 2 -5.69 7.79 17.27
C HIS A 2 -4.28 8.31 17.08
N ILE A 3 -3.36 7.43 16.70
CA ILE A 3 -2.02 7.84 16.33
C ILE A 3 -2.18 8.48 14.95
N GLU A 4 -2.34 9.80 14.88
CA GLU A 4 -2.20 10.53 13.62
C GLU A 4 -0.70 10.64 13.34
N SER A 5 -0.20 9.82 12.41
CA SER A 5 1.19 9.91 11.96
C SER A 5 1.29 10.93 10.82
N PRO A 6 2.29 11.84 10.84
CA PRO A 6 2.54 12.75 9.72
C PRO A 6 2.78 12.00 8.40
N LEU A 7 3.25 10.74 8.45
CA LEU A 7 3.42 9.90 7.27
C LEU A 7 2.09 9.50 6.63
N VAL A 8 1.04 9.26 7.43
CA VAL A 8 -0.29 8.94 6.91
C VAL A 8 -0.85 10.15 6.17
N ALA A 9 -0.71 11.35 6.76
CA ALA A 9 -1.11 12.59 6.13
C ALA A 9 -0.34 12.85 4.82
N SER A 10 0.99 12.66 4.83
CA SER A 10 1.85 12.80 3.65
C SER A 10 1.41 11.87 2.52
N LYS A 11 1.23 10.58 2.82
CA LYS A 11 0.76 9.58 1.86
C LYS A 11 -0.61 9.94 1.27
N ASN A 12 -1.57 10.31 2.12
CA ASN A 12 -2.91 10.65 1.66
C ASN A 12 -2.92 11.93 0.82
N GLN A 13 -2.08 12.92 1.16
CA GLN A 13 -1.91 14.14 0.36
C GLN A 13 -1.28 13.83 -1.01
N TRP A 14 -0.28 12.96 -1.05
CA TRP A 14 0.33 12.52 -2.31
C TRP A 14 -0.67 11.80 -3.20
N LEU A 15 -1.47 10.88 -2.65
CA LEU A 15 -2.53 10.20 -3.40
C LEU A 15 -3.62 11.17 -3.88
N HIS A 16 -3.98 12.17 -3.08
CA HIS A 16 -4.91 13.22 -3.50
C HIS A 16 -4.38 14.02 -4.70
N SER A 17 -3.09 14.37 -4.69
CA SER A 17 -2.48 15.14 -5.78
C SER A 17 -2.48 14.43 -7.14
N GLN A 18 -2.70 13.11 -7.19
CA GLN A 18 -2.72 12.35 -8.45
C GLN A 18 -3.86 12.76 -9.38
N VAL A 19 -4.93 13.36 -8.84
CA VAL A 19 -6.07 13.86 -9.61
C VAL A 19 -6.13 15.38 -9.69
N GLU A 20 -5.15 16.08 -9.10
CA GLU A 20 -5.02 17.55 -9.19
C GLU A 20 -4.35 17.94 -10.52
N CYS A 21 -4.95 17.54 -11.63
CA CYS A 21 -4.51 17.87 -12.98
C CYS A 21 -5.52 18.76 -13.71
N GLU A 22 -5.18 19.24 -14.90
CA GLU A 22 -6.01 20.17 -15.67
C GLU A 22 -7.38 19.57 -16.07
N PHE A 23 -7.43 18.25 -16.27
CA PHE A 23 -8.63 17.53 -16.73
C PHE A 23 -8.73 16.13 -16.08
N PRO A 24 -9.08 16.02 -14.78
CA PRO A 24 -9.26 14.72 -14.15
C PRO A 24 -10.49 14.01 -14.72
N THR A 25 -10.43 12.69 -14.87
CA THR A 25 -11.61 11.91 -15.24
C THR A 25 -12.60 11.89 -14.09
N LYS A 26 -13.90 11.83 -14.41
CA LYS A 26 -14.95 11.78 -13.39
C LYS A 26 -14.78 10.52 -12.52
N GLU A 27 -14.41 9.43 -13.16
CA GLU A 27 -14.15 8.12 -12.57
C GLU A 27 -12.97 8.18 -11.59
N SER A 28 -11.90 8.91 -11.91
CA SER A 28 -10.77 9.11 -10.98
C SER A 28 -11.18 9.89 -9.74
N LEU A 29 -12.02 10.92 -9.88
CA LEU A 29 -12.55 11.69 -8.75
C LEU A 29 -13.45 10.84 -7.86
N GLU A 30 -14.32 10.03 -8.46
CA GLU A 30 -15.18 9.08 -7.73
C GLU A 30 -14.34 7.99 -7.03
N GLY A 31 -13.29 7.49 -7.69
CA GLY A 31 -12.33 6.56 -7.12
C GLY A 31 -11.56 7.14 -5.91
N LEU A 32 -11.10 8.39 -6.00
CA LEU A 32 -10.49 9.08 -4.87
C LEU A 32 -11.48 9.23 -3.70
N ALA A 33 -12.72 9.66 -3.96
CA ALA A 33 -13.73 9.82 -2.91
C ALA A 33 -14.03 8.48 -2.21
N LEU A 34 -14.08 7.39 -2.99
CA LEU A 34 -14.25 6.04 -2.47
C LEU A 34 -13.04 5.58 -1.65
N TYR A 35 -11.83 5.86 -2.10
CA TYR A 35 -10.60 5.62 -1.37
C TYR A 35 -10.59 6.37 -0.03
N GLN A 36 -10.91 7.67 -0.04
CA GLN A 36 -11.00 8.50 1.17
C GLN A 36 -12.01 7.98 2.18
N ARG A 37 -13.18 7.51 1.73
CA ARG A 37 -14.17 6.86 2.61
C ARG A 37 -13.59 5.62 3.29
N SER A 38 -12.73 4.85 2.61
CA SER A 38 -12.09 3.66 3.21
C SER A 38 -11.08 4.02 4.30
N LEU A 39 -10.54 5.25 4.32
CA LEU A 39 -9.52 5.65 5.30
C LEU A 39 -10.06 5.68 6.73
N SER A 40 -11.35 5.97 6.93
CA SER A 40 -11.94 6.05 8.27
C SER A 40 -12.02 4.70 9.00
N GLU A 41 -11.91 3.60 8.26
CA GLU A 41 -11.96 2.24 8.81
C GLU A 41 -10.56 1.71 9.16
N ARG A 42 -9.50 2.45 8.80
CA ARG A 42 -8.12 2.02 8.99
C ARG A 42 -7.63 2.31 10.39
N THR A 43 -6.74 1.44 10.86
CA THR A 43 -6.10 1.55 12.17
C THR A 43 -4.59 1.65 11.99
N LEU A 44 -3.98 2.55 12.77
CA LEU A 44 -2.54 2.70 12.81
C LEU A 44 -1.98 2.06 14.08
N GLN A 45 -1.00 1.18 13.91
CA GLN A 45 -0.33 0.51 15.03
C GLN A 45 1.16 0.29 14.73
N PRO A 46 2.02 0.21 15.76
CA PRO A 46 3.39 -0.26 15.57
C PRO A 46 3.40 -1.70 15.06
N LEU A 47 4.31 -2.02 14.14
CA LEU A 47 4.52 -3.39 13.70
C LEU A 47 5.01 -4.22 14.89
N SER A 48 4.20 -5.17 15.37
CA SER A 48 4.48 -5.90 16.61
C SER A 48 5.20 -7.23 16.38
N CYS A 49 5.22 -7.72 15.13
CA CYS A 49 5.75 -9.04 14.82
C CYS A 49 7.29 -9.05 14.75
N SER A 50 7.91 -10.06 15.36
CA SER A 50 9.30 -10.43 15.09
C SER A 50 9.43 -10.82 13.61
N LEU A 51 10.57 -10.51 12.99
CA LEU A 51 10.90 -10.84 11.58
C LEU A 51 11.04 -12.36 11.34
N GLU A 52 10.06 -13.14 11.74
CA GLU A 52 9.94 -14.55 11.36
C GLU A 52 9.46 -14.59 9.91
N LYS A 53 10.20 -15.33 9.07
CA LYS A 53 9.85 -15.49 7.66
C LYS A 53 8.47 -16.10 7.52
N SER A 54 7.68 -15.64 6.54
CA SER A 54 6.50 -16.40 6.17
C SER A 54 6.92 -17.76 5.62
N ASP A 55 6.02 -18.74 5.68
CA ASP A 55 6.26 -20.07 5.11
C ASP A 55 6.32 -20.05 3.57
N ASP A 56 5.87 -18.95 2.94
CA ASP A 56 5.85 -18.75 1.51
C ASP A 56 7.14 -18.05 1.05
N GLU A 57 7.76 -18.53 -0.03
CA GLU A 57 8.84 -17.78 -0.69
C GLU A 57 8.21 -16.63 -1.48
N LEU A 58 8.31 -15.40 -0.94
CA LEU A 58 7.79 -14.21 -1.58
C LEU A 58 8.88 -13.45 -2.36
N GLU A 59 8.53 -13.04 -3.57
CA GLU A 59 9.32 -12.13 -4.38
C GLU A 59 8.67 -10.74 -4.37
N HIS A 60 9.38 -9.74 -3.90
CA HIS A 60 8.88 -8.37 -3.78
C HIS A 60 9.45 -7.48 -4.90
N PHE A 61 8.57 -6.90 -5.72
CA PHE A 61 8.95 -6.01 -6.81
C PHE A 61 8.51 -4.58 -6.52
N LEU A 62 9.45 -3.64 -6.62
CA LEU A 62 9.14 -2.21 -6.63
C LEU A 62 8.33 -1.91 -7.90
N VAL A 63 7.25 -1.17 -7.75
CA VAL A 63 6.45 -0.70 -8.88
C VAL A 63 7.18 0.50 -9.51
N ASP A 64 7.88 0.27 -10.60
CA ASP A 64 8.66 1.26 -11.34
C ASP A 64 8.23 1.40 -12.82
N PHE A 65 7.28 0.58 -13.27
CA PHE A 65 6.67 0.68 -14.60
C PHE A 65 5.18 0.38 -14.62
N HIS A 66 4.55 0.80 -15.71
CA HIS A 66 3.10 0.82 -15.88
C HIS A 66 2.37 -0.51 -15.58
N ARG A 67 2.91 -1.67 -16.01
CA ARG A 67 2.21 -2.95 -15.76
C ARG A 67 2.16 -3.29 -14.27
N LEU A 68 3.20 -2.96 -13.51
CA LEU A 68 3.20 -3.15 -12.06
C LEU A 68 2.23 -2.16 -11.39
N THR A 69 2.09 -0.94 -11.91
CA THR A 69 1.07 0.01 -11.42
C THR A 69 -0.34 -0.52 -11.64
N ILE A 70 -0.61 -1.13 -12.80
CA ILE A 70 -1.89 -1.80 -13.07
C ILE A 70 -2.11 -2.97 -12.09
N LEU A 71 -1.11 -3.85 -11.93
CA LEU A 71 -1.24 -5.01 -11.04
C LEU A 71 -1.46 -4.59 -9.58
N PHE A 72 -0.72 -3.58 -9.13
CA PHE A 72 -0.92 -2.95 -7.83
C PHE A 72 -2.37 -2.47 -7.68
N SER A 73 -2.87 -1.71 -8.65
CA SER A 73 -4.24 -1.15 -8.64
C SER A 73 -5.31 -2.24 -8.61
N ILE A 74 -5.13 -3.32 -9.39
CA ILE A 74 -6.04 -4.47 -9.41
C ILE A 74 -6.06 -5.16 -8.05
N LEU A 75 -4.89 -5.43 -7.45
CA LEU A 75 -4.81 -6.05 -6.13
C LEU A 75 -5.52 -5.19 -5.09
N GLN A 76 -5.20 -3.89 -5.02
CA GLN A 76 -5.83 -2.97 -4.08
C GLN A 76 -7.35 -2.91 -4.23
N SER A 77 -7.86 -2.94 -5.47
CA SER A 77 -9.29 -2.87 -5.74
C SER A 77 -10.07 -4.02 -5.09
N LYS A 78 -9.45 -5.18 -4.84
CA LYS A 78 -10.12 -6.35 -4.24
C LYS A 78 -10.71 -6.09 -2.85
N ARG A 79 -10.26 -5.03 -2.16
CA ARG A 79 -10.83 -4.57 -0.88
C ARG A 79 -12.29 -4.12 -1.00
N TRP A 80 -12.74 -3.75 -2.20
CA TRP A 80 -14.12 -3.37 -2.46
C TRP A 80 -14.92 -4.56 -2.98
N ALA A 81 -16.18 -4.67 -2.55
CA ALA A 81 -17.03 -5.82 -2.88
C ALA A 81 -17.63 -5.72 -4.29
N SER A 82 -18.04 -4.52 -4.71
CA SER A 82 -18.72 -4.34 -5.99
C SER A 82 -17.73 -4.14 -7.14
N GLU A 83 -18.08 -4.68 -8.32
CA GLU A 83 -17.28 -4.51 -9.54
C GLU A 83 -17.18 -3.05 -9.98
N ALA A 84 -18.25 -2.26 -9.78
CA ALA A 84 -18.25 -0.84 -10.06
C ALA A 84 -17.26 -0.08 -9.18
N GLU A 85 -17.26 -0.32 -7.86
CA GLU A 85 -16.29 0.30 -6.95
C GLU A 85 -14.85 -0.14 -7.27
N ARG A 86 -14.64 -1.41 -7.62
CA ARG A 86 -13.34 -1.91 -8.07
C ARG A 86 -12.82 -1.16 -9.28
N ALA A 87 -13.66 -0.97 -10.29
CA ALA A 87 -13.29 -0.24 -11.50
C ALA A 87 -12.87 1.21 -11.19
N LEU A 88 -13.61 1.90 -10.31
CA LEU A 88 -13.26 3.26 -9.87
C LEU A 88 -11.92 3.33 -9.14
N ILE A 89 -11.63 2.36 -8.26
CA ILE A 89 -10.33 2.29 -7.56
C ILE A 89 -9.19 1.98 -8.52
N VAL A 90 -9.40 1.07 -9.49
CA VAL A 90 -8.40 0.79 -10.52
C VAL A 90 -8.12 2.04 -11.34
N GLU A 91 -9.15 2.74 -11.79
CA GLU A 91 -9.00 3.98 -12.54
C GLU A 91 -8.19 5.00 -11.74
N PHE A 92 -8.56 5.26 -10.48
CA PHE A 92 -7.83 6.19 -9.61
C PHE A 92 -6.35 5.80 -9.40
N LEU A 93 -6.07 4.55 -9.02
CA LEU A 93 -4.70 4.13 -8.67
C LEU A 93 -3.80 3.94 -9.89
N THR A 94 -4.35 3.71 -11.09
CA THR A 94 -3.55 3.61 -12.31
C THR A 94 -3.00 4.96 -12.78
N GLN A 95 -3.54 6.07 -12.30
CA GLN A 95 -3.02 7.42 -12.55
C GLN A 95 -1.82 7.79 -11.67
N ILE A 96 -1.40 6.91 -10.73
CA ILE A 96 -0.28 7.22 -9.83
C ILE A 96 1.00 7.54 -10.61
N ILE A 97 1.52 8.73 -10.35
CA ILE A 97 2.86 9.18 -10.66
C ILE A 97 3.74 8.91 -9.44
N LEU A 98 4.75 8.08 -9.63
CA LEU A 98 5.66 7.64 -8.57
C LEU A 98 6.46 8.81 -7.99
N ALA A 99 6.66 8.78 -6.67
CA ALA A 99 7.45 9.77 -5.94
C ALA A 99 8.48 9.05 -5.06
N PRO A 100 9.69 9.61 -4.86
CA PRO A 100 10.74 8.96 -4.06
C PRO A 100 10.35 8.64 -2.62
N GLU A 101 9.46 9.44 -2.03
CA GLU A 101 9.00 9.32 -0.65
C GLU A 101 7.98 8.18 -0.47
N HIS A 102 7.38 7.72 -1.58
CA HIS A 102 6.29 6.75 -1.60
C HIS A 102 6.60 5.61 -2.56
N ALA A 103 7.02 4.47 -2.03
CA ALA A 103 7.26 3.26 -2.81
C ALA A 103 6.02 2.36 -2.80
N LEU A 104 5.65 1.85 -3.97
CA LEU A 104 4.61 0.82 -4.08
C LEU A 104 5.30 -0.52 -4.36
N TYR A 105 4.81 -1.59 -3.74
CA TYR A 105 5.32 -2.94 -3.96
C TYR A 105 4.21 -3.90 -4.37
N VAL A 106 4.55 -4.83 -5.24
CA VAL A 106 3.74 -6.02 -5.55
C VAL A 106 4.56 -7.25 -5.20
N SER A 107 3.95 -8.16 -4.45
CA SER A 107 4.55 -9.41 -4.03
C SER A 107 4.00 -10.57 -4.85
N PHE A 108 4.89 -11.47 -5.24
CA PHE A 108 4.58 -12.69 -5.98
C PHE A 108 4.93 -13.93 -5.17
N SER A 109 4.16 -14.99 -5.40
CA SER A 109 4.46 -16.34 -4.91
C SER A 109 4.31 -17.27 -6.10
N ALA A 110 5.35 -18.02 -6.44
CA ALA A 110 5.35 -18.95 -7.59
C ALA A 110 4.85 -18.32 -8.92
N GLY A 111 5.20 -17.06 -9.16
CA GLY A 111 4.82 -16.32 -10.37
C GLY A 111 3.42 -15.68 -10.36
N GLU A 112 2.64 -15.84 -9.29
CA GLU A 112 1.32 -15.20 -9.14
C GLU A 112 1.36 -14.00 -8.20
N PRO A 113 0.68 -12.88 -8.52
CA PRO A 113 0.60 -11.71 -7.64
C PRO A 113 -0.29 -12.02 -6.42
N VAL A 114 0.31 -12.04 -5.24
CA VAL A 114 -0.36 -12.43 -3.99
C VAL A 114 -0.48 -11.29 -2.99
N GLY A 115 0.24 -10.18 -3.14
CA GLY A 115 0.13 -9.07 -2.22
C GLY A 115 0.59 -7.74 -2.80
N ALA A 116 0.19 -6.66 -2.16
CA ALA A 116 0.66 -5.32 -2.45
C ALA A 116 0.68 -4.48 -1.18
N ALA A 117 1.57 -3.50 -1.15
CA ALA A 117 1.66 -2.54 -0.05
C ALA A 117 2.27 -1.22 -0.54
N MET A 118 1.99 -0.15 0.19
CA MET A 118 2.64 1.15 0.03
C MET A 118 3.59 1.38 1.20
N LEU A 119 4.79 1.84 0.91
CA LEU A 119 5.80 2.28 1.88
C LEU A 119 5.94 3.79 1.77
N THR A 120 5.82 4.49 2.89
CA THR A 120 6.09 5.93 2.99
C THR A 120 7.26 6.15 3.95
N TYR A 121 8.33 6.74 3.43
CA TYR A 121 9.57 6.96 4.16
C TYR A 121 9.53 8.32 4.87
N GLY A 122 9.81 8.31 6.17
CA GLY A 122 10.14 9.51 6.96
C GLY A 122 11.59 9.47 7.42
N ASP A 123 11.99 10.51 8.16
CA ASP A 123 13.38 10.66 8.63
C ASP A 123 13.87 9.46 9.47
N ASP A 124 13.05 9.00 10.43
CA ASP A 124 13.38 7.87 11.33
C ASP A 124 12.27 6.80 11.39
N GLN A 125 11.24 6.94 10.57
CA GLN A 125 10.05 6.10 10.59
C GLN A 125 9.69 5.58 9.20
N LEU A 126 9.18 4.36 9.15
CA LEU A 126 8.59 3.79 7.95
C LEU A 126 7.11 3.52 8.20
N LEU A 127 6.25 4.05 7.34
CA LEU A 127 4.84 3.67 7.30
C LEU A 127 4.66 2.61 6.22
N VAL A 128 4.11 1.46 6.59
CA VAL A 128 3.56 0.48 5.67
C VAL A 128 2.05 0.59 5.71
N SER A 129 1.44 0.88 4.57
CA SER A 129 0.02 1.16 4.46
C SER A 129 -0.57 0.46 3.26
N ASP A 130 -1.90 0.50 3.15
CA ASP A 130 -2.60 0.02 1.95
C ASP A 130 -2.23 -1.44 1.64
N VAL A 131 -2.15 -2.26 2.69
CA VAL A 131 -1.67 -3.63 2.59
C VAL A 131 -2.80 -4.54 2.16
N ILE A 132 -2.53 -5.36 1.14
CA ILE A 132 -3.32 -6.53 0.80
C ILE A 132 -2.39 -7.74 0.68
N TYR A 133 -2.80 -8.86 1.29
CA TYR A 133 -2.09 -10.11 1.17
C TYR A 133 -3.08 -11.26 1.04
N ARG A 134 -3.21 -11.78 -0.19
CA ARG A 134 -4.22 -12.76 -0.59
C ARG A 134 -5.61 -12.29 -0.11
N ASP A 135 -6.45 -13.24 0.33
CA ASP A 135 -7.72 -12.94 1.02
C ASP A 135 -7.54 -12.97 2.56
N LYS A 136 -6.32 -12.78 3.07
CA LYS A 136 -6.05 -12.80 4.51
C LYS A 136 -6.55 -11.51 5.14
N THR A 137 -7.31 -11.66 6.22
CA THR A 137 -7.86 -10.54 7.00
C THR A 137 -7.39 -10.55 8.45
N LYS A 138 -6.69 -11.62 8.88
CA LYS A 138 -6.11 -11.68 10.22
C LYS A 138 -4.88 -10.81 10.28
N LEU A 139 -4.85 -9.94 11.28
CA LEU A 139 -3.75 -9.01 11.47
C LEU A 139 -2.38 -9.72 11.57
N GLU A 140 -2.30 -10.84 12.28
CA GLU A 140 -1.04 -11.60 12.41
C GLU A 140 -0.46 -12.06 11.07
N GLU A 141 -1.31 -12.42 10.10
CA GLU A 141 -0.86 -12.84 8.76
C GLU A 141 -0.39 -11.64 7.93
N ILE A 142 -1.06 -10.49 8.09
CA ILE A 142 -0.66 -9.22 7.47
C ILE A 142 0.67 -8.73 8.06
N GLU A 143 0.83 -8.77 9.38
CA GLU A 143 2.07 -8.36 10.05
C GLU A 143 3.26 -9.22 9.62
N LYS A 144 3.09 -10.54 9.48
CA LYS A 144 4.13 -11.43 8.95
C LYS A 144 4.53 -11.09 7.51
N TYR A 145 3.54 -10.88 6.65
CA TYR A 145 3.79 -10.43 5.27
C TYR A 145 4.55 -9.10 5.22
N VAL A 146 4.11 -8.12 6.03
CA VAL A 146 4.74 -6.81 6.12
C VAL A 146 6.16 -6.92 6.66
N ALA A 147 6.39 -7.74 7.68
CA ALA A 147 7.72 -7.99 8.24
C ALA A 147 8.69 -8.55 7.18
N GLU A 148 8.24 -9.53 6.38
CA GLU A 148 9.05 -10.11 5.29
C GLU A 148 9.34 -9.11 4.17
N LEU A 149 8.32 -8.36 3.73
CA LEU A 149 8.47 -7.29 2.74
C LEU A 149 9.51 -6.29 3.21
N VAL A 150 9.36 -5.78 4.43
CA VAL A 150 10.25 -4.78 5.01
C VAL A 150 11.67 -5.32 5.14
N ALA A 151 11.84 -6.55 5.65
CA ALA A 151 13.16 -7.19 5.76
C ALA A 151 13.84 -7.41 4.40
N THR A 152 13.06 -7.59 3.32
CA THR A 152 13.61 -7.76 1.97
C THR A 152 14.07 -6.42 1.39
N VAL A 153 13.24 -5.38 1.48
CA VAL A 153 13.49 -4.09 0.83
C VAL A 153 14.42 -3.18 1.64
N GLN A 154 14.55 -3.39 2.95
CA GLN A 154 15.48 -2.63 3.79
C GLN A 154 16.93 -3.11 3.71
N LYS A 155 17.23 -4.24 3.05
CA LYS A 155 18.63 -4.66 2.84
C LYS A 155 19.47 -3.60 2.13
N GLU A 156 18.83 -2.67 1.43
CA GLU A 156 19.48 -1.63 0.64
C GLU A 156 19.42 -0.22 1.29
N ASN A 157 18.77 -0.06 2.45
CA ASN A 157 18.55 1.24 3.12
C ASN A 157 18.87 1.19 4.63
N PRO A 158 19.18 2.34 5.27
CA PRO A 158 19.34 2.38 6.73
C PRO A 158 18.04 1.93 7.43
N ALA A 159 18.18 1.06 8.44
CA ALA A 159 17.04 0.52 9.16
C ALA A 159 16.32 1.66 9.93
N PRO A 160 15.00 1.85 9.73
CA PRO A 160 14.25 2.85 10.46
C PRO A 160 14.13 2.46 11.93
N THR A 161 14.05 3.48 12.79
CA THR A 161 13.93 3.29 14.24
C THR A 161 12.55 2.76 14.63
N SER A 162 11.52 3.03 13.83
CA SER A 162 10.17 2.50 14.05
C SER A 162 9.43 2.22 12.74
N ILE A 163 8.66 1.13 12.71
CA ILE A 163 7.79 0.77 11.60
C ILE A 163 6.33 0.84 12.07
N LEU A 164 5.51 1.55 11.33
CA LEU A 164 4.08 1.70 11.56
C LEU A 164 3.31 0.93 10.48
N LEU A 165 2.25 0.24 10.87
CA LEU A 165 1.33 -0.46 9.99
C LEU A 165 -0.03 0.22 10.01
N GLU A 166 -0.50 0.65 8.84
CA GLU A 166 -1.88 1.08 8.59
C GLU A 166 -2.65 -0.06 7.90
N ALA A 167 -3.59 -0.67 8.62
CA ALA A 167 -4.43 -1.76 8.15
C ALA A 167 -5.92 -1.38 8.24
#